data_AF-A0A286GNF4-F1
#
_entry.id   AF-A0A286GNF4-F1
#
_cell.length_a   1.000
_cell.length_b   1.000
_cell.length_c   1.000
_cell.angle_alpha   90.00
_cell.angle_beta   90.00
_cell.angle_gamma   90.00
#
_symmetry.space_group_name_H-M   'P 1'
#
loop_
_entity.id
_entity.type
_entity.pdbx_description
1 polymer ?
#
loop_
_entity_poly.entity_id
_entity_poly.type
_entity_poly.pdbx_seq_one_letter_code
_entity_poly.pdbx_strand_id
1 'polypeptide(L)'
;MLLFINGIYEGVECAHVGYWVDDYELAFELLTQLVTDNWILQEATIVDGQDRLDVPIKAIDGEPIQAHIRMLQRQWELILNNSGNNDQTNSSIALRQQQFISWHLHLDAYYDDMLLHLEKMIVSLEKRKSLMLISQSNESLRLLMNDQYDSLLKSNKRMYRKTKLNRQKNMIRLQQINNDPSVR
;
A
#
# COMPACT_ATOMS: atom_id res chain seq x y z
N MET A 1 -1.53 0.32 3.49
CA MET A 1 -1.63 -0.40 2.20
C MET A 1 -0.99 0.44 1.10
N LEU A 2 -0.56 -0.17 -0.01
CA LEU A 2 0.04 0.54 -1.15
C LEU A 2 -0.78 0.29 -2.41
N LEU A 3 -1.05 1.36 -3.15
CA LEU A 3 -1.63 1.30 -4.48
C LEU A 3 -0.56 1.63 -5.51
N PHE A 4 -0.28 0.70 -6.40
CA PHE A 4 0.60 0.88 -7.55
C PHE A 4 -0.23 1.08 -8.80
N ILE A 5 0.21 2.01 -9.65
CA ILE A 5 -0.48 2.40 -10.87
C ILE A 5 0.51 2.45 -12.02
N ASN A 6 0.11 1.85 -13.14
CA ASN A 6 0.68 2.08 -14.46
C ASN A 6 -0.37 2.81 -15.30
N GLY A 7 0.01 3.86 -16.00
CA GLY A 7 -0.93 4.64 -16.81
C GLY A 7 -0.25 5.70 -17.65
N ILE A 8 -1.05 6.53 -18.31
CA ILE A 8 -0.60 7.67 -19.11
C ILE A 8 -1.17 8.94 -18.48
N TYR A 9 -0.31 9.91 -18.22
CA TYR A 9 -0.70 11.24 -17.76
C TYR A 9 -0.14 12.29 -18.73
N GLU A 10 -1.00 13.13 -19.28
CA GLU A 10 -0.62 14.17 -20.27
C GLU A 10 0.23 13.64 -21.45
N GLY A 11 -0.06 12.41 -21.90
CA GLY A 11 0.66 11.76 -23.00
C GLY A 11 2.01 11.13 -22.61
N VAL A 12 2.38 11.15 -21.33
CA VAL A 12 3.59 10.52 -20.79
C VAL A 12 3.24 9.22 -20.08
N GLU A 13 3.91 8.14 -20.47
CA GLU A 13 3.76 6.84 -19.82
C GLU A 13 4.42 6.85 -18.43
N CYS A 14 3.62 6.55 -17.42
CA CYS A 14 3.96 6.58 -16.01
C CYS A 14 3.80 5.16 -15.45
N ALA A 15 4.91 4.50 -15.14
CA ALA A 15 4.93 3.14 -14.59
C ALA A 15 5.31 3.14 -13.10
N HIS A 16 4.70 2.24 -12.34
CA HIS A 16 4.96 1.95 -10.93
C HIS A 16 4.76 3.15 -9.99
N VAL A 17 3.74 3.95 -10.26
CA VAL A 17 3.38 5.10 -9.43
C VAL A 17 2.72 4.59 -8.16
N GLY A 18 3.39 4.80 -7.02
CA GLY A 18 2.96 4.26 -5.72
C GLY A 18 2.31 5.31 -4.82
N TYR A 19 1.14 4.99 -4.28
CA TYR A 19 0.42 5.81 -3.31
C TYR A 19 0.18 5.06 -2.01
N TRP A 20 0.39 5.74 -0.89
CA TRP A 20 -0.01 5.21 0.40
C TRP A 20 -1.49 5.45 0.61
N VAL A 21 -2.21 4.38 0.94
CA VAL A 21 -3.64 4.42 1.21
C VAL A 21 -3.91 3.71 2.51
N ASP A 22 -4.74 4.37 3.32
CA ASP A 22 -5.02 3.94 4.69
C ASP A 22 -5.98 2.73 4.67
N ASP A 23 -6.86 2.67 3.68
CA ASP A 23 -7.82 1.58 3.43
C ASP A 23 -8.19 1.46 1.94
N TYR A 24 -9.01 0.45 1.62
CA TYR A 24 -9.49 0.15 0.26
C TYR A 24 -10.40 1.24 -0.29
N GLU A 25 -11.22 1.89 0.52
CA GLU A 25 -12.15 2.93 0.06
C GLU A 25 -11.37 4.14 -0.47
N LEU A 26 -10.37 4.60 0.28
CA LEU A 26 -9.47 5.68 -0.13
C LEU A 26 -8.62 5.30 -1.34
N ALA A 27 -8.29 4.01 -1.52
CA ALA A 27 -7.62 3.53 -2.73
C ALA A 27 -8.50 3.65 -3.97
N PHE A 28 -9.77 3.29 -3.86
CA PHE A 28 -10.72 3.46 -4.97
C PHE A 28 -11.07 4.93 -5.23
N GLU A 29 -11.21 5.74 -4.18
CA GLU A 29 -11.41 7.19 -4.31
C GLU A 29 -10.23 7.84 -5.05
N LEU A 30 -9.00 7.49 -4.68
CA LEU A 30 -7.80 8.00 -5.34
C LEU A 30 -7.73 7.59 -6.81
N LEU A 31 -8.07 6.34 -7.16
CA LEU A 31 -8.13 5.91 -8.56
C LEU A 31 -9.17 6.70 -9.35
N THR A 32 -10.34 6.95 -8.76
CA THR A 32 -11.41 7.76 -9.36
C THR A 32 -10.95 9.20 -9.57
N GLN A 33 -10.25 9.76 -8.59
CA GLN A 33 -9.69 11.10 -8.68
C GLN A 33 -8.63 11.19 -9.79
N LEU A 34 -7.74 10.21 -9.92
CA LEU A 34 -6.72 10.18 -10.97
C LEU A 34 -7.35 10.16 -12.37
N VAL A 35 -8.38 9.34 -12.58
CA VAL A 35 -9.14 9.34 -13.86
C VAL A 35 -9.78 10.71 -14.12
N THR A 36 -10.34 11.34 -13.08
CA THR A 36 -10.90 12.70 -13.17
C THR A 36 -9.83 13.74 -13.52
N ASP A 37 -8.60 13.54 -13.05
CA ASP A 37 -7.42 14.36 -13.33
C ASP A 37 -6.75 13.98 -14.68
N ASN A 38 -7.49 13.38 -15.62
CA ASN A 38 -7.04 12.96 -16.95
C ASN A 38 -5.93 11.89 -16.97
N TRP A 39 -5.79 11.08 -15.93
CA TRP A 39 -5.00 9.85 -16.03
C TRP A 39 -5.76 8.81 -16.85
N ILE A 40 -5.04 8.19 -17.78
CA ILE A 40 -5.49 6.96 -18.45
C ILE A 40 -4.84 5.80 -17.70
N LEU A 41 -5.61 5.14 -16.84
CA LEU A 41 -5.12 4.03 -16.01
C LEU A 41 -5.03 2.74 -16.86
N GLN A 42 -3.87 2.08 -16.85
CA GLN A 42 -3.62 0.83 -17.59
C GLN A 42 -3.52 -0.39 -16.69
N GLU A 43 -2.82 -0.25 -15.55
CA GLU A 43 -2.71 -1.27 -14.53
C GLU A 43 -2.84 -0.62 -13.14
N ALA A 44 -3.51 -1.27 -12.20
CA ALA A 44 -3.56 -0.83 -10.82
C ALA A 44 -3.56 -2.05 -9.92
N THR A 45 -2.69 -2.04 -8.92
CA THR A 45 -2.50 -3.15 -8.00
C THR A 45 -2.44 -2.61 -6.59
N ILE A 46 -3.26 -3.16 -5.71
CA ILE A 46 -3.20 -2.93 -4.28
C ILE A 46 -2.34 -4.02 -3.64
N VAL A 47 -1.38 -3.60 -2.82
CA VAL A 47 -0.53 -4.48 -2.01
C VAL A 47 -0.81 -4.19 -0.55
N ASP A 48 -1.30 -5.20 0.16
CA ASP A 48 -1.56 -5.16 1.60
C ASP A 48 -0.90 -6.38 2.26
N GLY A 49 0.30 -6.18 2.82
CA GLY A 49 1.10 -7.30 3.32
C GLY A 49 1.61 -8.21 2.20
N GLN A 50 1.26 -9.50 2.26
CA GLN A 50 1.57 -10.49 1.20
C GLN A 50 0.48 -10.57 0.13
N ASP A 51 -0.69 -9.98 0.39
CA ASP A 51 -1.80 -10.04 -0.54
C ASP A 51 -1.63 -8.98 -1.62
N ARG A 52 -1.69 -9.44 -2.86
CA ARG A 52 -1.69 -8.62 -4.07
C ARG A 52 -3.05 -8.73 -4.71
N LEU A 53 -3.74 -7.60 -4.81
CA LEU A 53 -5.03 -7.48 -5.46
C LEU A 53 -4.89 -6.62 -6.72
N ASP A 54 -5.05 -7.22 -7.89
CA ASP A 54 -5.16 -6.45 -9.12
C ASP A 54 -6.55 -5.79 -9.19
N VAL A 55 -6.55 -4.48 -9.34
CA VAL A 55 -7.76 -3.66 -9.33
C VAL A 55 -8.40 -3.71 -10.73
N PRO A 56 -9.71 -3.99 -10.84
CA PRO A 56 -10.39 -4.00 -12.12
C PRO A 56 -10.63 -2.58 -12.62
N ILE A 57 -9.60 -1.99 -13.23
CA ILE A 57 -9.59 -0.58 -13.71
C ILE A 57 -10.69 -0.29 -14.72
N LYS A 58 -11.07 -1.32 -15.50
CA LYS A 58 -12.21 -1.24 -16.43
C LYS A 58 -13.51 -0.82 -15.72
N ALA A 59 -13.70 -1.22 -14.47
CA ALA A 59 -14.84 -0.82 -13.65
C ALA A 59 -14.75 0.63 -13.15
N ILE A 60 -13.55 1.22 -13.16
CA ILE A 60 -13.29 2.62 -12.76
C ILE A 60 -13.42 3.55 -13.98
N ASP A 61 -13.11 3.05 -15.18
CA ASP A 61 -13.22 3.75 -16.48
C ASP A 61 -14.68 3.87 -17.01
N GLY A 62 -15.68 3.62 -16.15
CA GLY A 62 -17.09 3.79 -16.48
C GLY A 62 -17.78 2.56 -17.10
N GLU A 63 -17.17 1.38 -17.15
CA GLU A 63 -17.89 0.16 -17.50
C GLU A 63 -18.88 -0.26 -16.37
N PRO A 64 -19.98 -0.96 -16.70
CA PRO A 64 -20.98 -1.35 -15.71
C PRO A 64 -20.41 -2.23 -14.57
N ILE A 65 -20.31 -1.66 -13.36
CA ILE A 65 -19.75 -2.28 -12.13
C ILE A 65 -20.60 -3.47 -11.60
N GLN A 66 -21.73 -3.77 -12.24
CA GLN A 66 -22.73 -4.73 -11.76
C GLN A 66 -22.17 -6.15 -11.53
N ALA A 67 -21.21 -6.60 -12.35
CA ALA A 67 -20.58 -7.91 -12.18
C ALA A 67 -19.71 -8.00 -10.91
N HIS A 68 -18.96 -6.93 -10.62
CA HIS A 68 -18.10 -6.85 -9.44
C HIS A 68 -18.92 -6.71 -8.15
N ILE A 69 -20.01 -5.93 -8.17
CA ILE A 69 -20.94 -5.81 -7.03
C ILE A 69 -21.59 -7.16 -6.70
N ARG A 70 -22.01 -7.94 -7.71
CA ARG A 70 -22.58 -9.29 -7.50
C ARG A 70 -21.56 -10.28 -6.93
N MET A 71 -20.30 -10.16 -7.30
CA MET A 71 -19.23 -10.99 -6.75
C MET A 71 -18.96 -10.65 -5.28
N LEU A 72 -18.86 -9.36 -4.95
CA LEU A 72 -18.75 -8.86 -3.58
C LEU A 72 -19.91 -9.32 -2.72
N GLN A 73 -21.14 -9.20 -3.23
CA GLN A 73 -22.33 -9.65 -2.51
C GLN A 73 -22.27 -11.15 -2.16
N ARG A 74 -21.87 -12.02 -3.09
CA ARG A 74 -21.69 -13.46 -2.81
C ARG A 74 -20.61 -13.75 -1.77
N GLN A 75 -19.51 -13.00 -1.80
CA GLN A 75 -18.44 -13.16 -0.80
C GLN A 75 -18.92 -12.77 0.60
N TRP A 76 -19.66 -11.66 0.72
CA TRP A 76 -20.25 -11.22 1.97
C TRP A 76 -21.32 -12.19 2.49
N GLU A 77 -22.17 -12.72 1.62
CA GLU A 77 -23.16 -13.74 1.98
C GLU A 77 -22.48 -15.01 2.55
N LEU A 78 -21.34 -15.43 2.01
CA LEU A 78 -20.57 -16.56 2.54
C LEU A 78 -19.98 -16.31 3.93
N ILE A 79 -19.45 -15.10 4.18
CA ILE A 79 -18.88 -14.72 5.46
C ILE A 79 -19.97 -14.65 6.53
N LEU A 80 -21.07 -13.97 6.23
CA LEU A 80 -22.18 -13.77 7.16
C LEU A 80 -22.91 -15.08 7.50
N ASN A 81 -23.00 -16.01 6.55
CA ASN A 81 -23.62 -17.32 6.79
C ASN A 81 -22.74 -18.29 7.59
N ASN A 82 -21.42 -18.07 7.67
CA ASN A 82 -20.50 -18.90 8.46
C ASN A 82 -20.32 -18.45 9.93
N SER A 83 -20.83 -17.28 10.31
CA SER A 83 -20.72 -16.76 11.69
C SER A 83 -21.78 -17.28 12.66
N GLY A 84 -22.62 -18.24 12.24
CA GLY A 84 -23.77 -18.72 13.04
C GLY A 84 -23.47 -19.73 14.14
N ASN A 85 -22.28 -20.32 14.22
CA ASN A 85 -21.98 -21.36 15.21
C ASN A 85 -20.64 -21.09 15.91
N ASN A 86 -20.69 -20.58 17.14
CA ASN A 86 -20.19 -21.30 18.33
C ASN A 86 -20.10 -20.39 19.56
N ASP A 87 -20.86 -20.76 20.58
CA ASP A 87 -20.63 -20.50 21.99
C ASP A 87 -19.17 -20.81 22.39
N GLN A 88 -18.46 -19.86 23.01
CA GLN A 88 -17.33 -20.11 23.93
C GLN A 88 -16.75 -18.79 24.50
N THR A 89 -17.11 -18.46 25.74
CA THR A 89 -16.86 -17.16 26.35
C THR A 89 -15.54 -17.01 27.11
N ASN A 90 -14.73 -18.07 27.28
CA ASN A 90 -13.42 -17.96 27.97
C ASN A 90 -12.22 -18.41 27.12
N SER A 91 -12.36 -19.44 26.28
CA SER A 91 -11.34 -19.86 25.30
C SER A 91 -11.16 -18.86 24.15
N SER A 92 -12.15 -17.98 23.91
CA SER A 92 -12.11 -16.99 22.83
C SER A 92 -11.31 -15.72 23.14
N ILE A 93 -10.95 -15.46 24.40
CA ILE A 93 -10.15 -14.28 24.79
C ILE A 93 -8.67 -14.58 24.57
N ALA A 94 -8.17 -15.71 25.07
CA ALA A 94 -6.79 -16.15 24.85
C ALA A 94 -6.50 -16.35 23.34
N LEU A 95 -7.45 -16.91 22.60
CA LEU A 95 -7.31 -17.11 21.15
C LEU A 95 -7.32 -15.78 20.37
N ARG A 96 -8.15 -14.80 20.78
CA ARG A 96 -8.12 -13.44 20.23
C ARG A 96 -6.84 -12.69 20.56
N GLN A 97 -6.32 -12.84 21.77
CA GLN A 97 -5.02 -12.26 22.17
C GLN A 97 -3.88 -12.88 21.38
N GLN A 98 -3.89 -14.19 21.18
CA GLN A 98 -2.89 -14.88 20.37
C GLN A 98 -2.94 -14.47 18.89
N GLN A 99 -4.15 -14.30 18.32
CA GLN A 99 -4.35 -13.74 16.99
C GLN A 99 -3.83 -12.30 16.91
N PHE A 100 -4.10 -11.47 17.92
CA PHE A 100 -3.63 -10.09 17.98
C PHE A 100 -2.09 -9.98 18.06
N ILE A 101 -1.44 -10.84 18.85
CA ILE A 101 0.03 -10.94 18.90
C ILE A 101 0.57 -11.40 17.53
N SER A 102 -0.02 -12.44 16.94
CA SER A 102 0.41 -12.96 15.64
C SER A 102 0.28 -11.93 14.52
N TRP A 103 -0.76 -11.09 14.58
CA TRP A 103 -0.97 -9.96 13.68
C TRP A 103 0.12 -8.90 13.85
N HIS A 104 0.43 -8.52 15.09
CA HIS A 104 1.49 -7.54 15.35
C HIS A 104 2.89 -8.04 14.96
N LEU A 105 3.15 -9.34 15.07
CA LEU A 105 4.38 -9.96 14.56
C LEU A 105 4.44 -9.92 13.02
N HIS A 106 3.33 -10.25 12.35
CA HIS A 106 3.23 -10.10 10.89
C HIS A 106 3.45 -8.65 10.44
N LEU A 107 2.85 -7.68 11.15
CA LEU A 107 3.07 -6.27 10.89
C LEU A 107 4.53 -5.85 11.05
N ASP A 108 5.27 -6.42 12.02
CA ASP A 108 6.68 -6.10 12.17
C ASP A 108 7.51 -6.60 10.98
N ALA A 109 7.26 -7.83 10.53
CA ALA A 109 7.89 -8.39 9.33
C ALA A 109 7.56 -7.56 8.08
N TYR A 110 6.29 -7.18 7.91
CA TYR A 110 5.86 -6.29 6.84
C TYR A 110 6.61 -4.95 6.85
N TYR A 111 6.76 -4.32 8.02
CA TYR A 111 7.52 -3.08 8.11
C TYR A 111 8.99 -3.27 7.78
N ASP A 112 9.59 -4.41 8.13
CA ASP A 112 10.98 -4.73 7.81
C ASP A 112 11.20 -4.85 6.29
N ASP A 113 10.35 -5.62 5.62
CA ASP A 113 10.36 -5.78 4.17
C ASP A 113 10.16 -4.44 3.46
N MET A 114 9.23 -3.62 3.94
CA MET A 114 8.95 -2.30 3.39
C MET A 114 10.11 -1.32 3.58
N LEU A 115 10.82 -1.36 4.71
CA LEU A 115 12.01 -0.55 4.94
C LEU A 115 13.14 -0.94 3.98
N LEU A 116 13.38 -2.25 3.82
CA LEU A 116 14.38 -2.76 2.88
C LEU A 116 14.06 -2.37 1.44
N HIS A 117 12.78 -2.45 1.05
CA HIS A 117 12.33 -2.04 -0.27
C HIS A 117 12.55 -0.53 -0.50
N LEU A 118 12.15 0.30 0.46
CA LEU A 118 12.31 1.75 0.37
C LEU A 118 13.78 2.17 0.33
N GLU A 119 14.65 1.50 1.07
CA GLU A 119 16.11 1.72 0.99
C GLU A 119 16.64 1.42 -0.42
N LYS A 120 16.29 0.26 -0.99
CA LYS A 120 16.70 -0.12 -2.35
C LYS A 120 16.18 0.88 -3.38
N MET A 121 14.94 1.33 -3.23
CA MET A 121 14.32 2.34 -4.10
C MET A 121 15.05 3.68 -4.04
N ILE A 122 15.35 4.18 -2.84
CA ILE A 122 16.09 5.43 -2.65
C ILE A 122 17.45 5.35 -3.34
N VAL A 123 18.20 4.28 -3.11
CA VAL A 123 19.52 4.07 -3.75
C VAL A 123 19.40 4.00 -5.27
N SER A 124 18.39 3.30 -5.79
CA SER A 124 18.16 3.19 -7.23
C SER A 124 17.82 4.54 -7.87
N LEU A 125 16.96 5.33 -7.23
CA LEU A 125 16.60 6.67 -7.68
C LEU A 125 17.79 7.63 -7.64
N GLU A 126 18.62 7.58 -6.58
CA GLU A 126 19.84 8.38 -6.50
C GLU A 126 20.83 8.03 -7.62
N LYS A 127 20.99 6.73 -7.92
CA LYS A 127 21.84 6.26 -9.02
C LYS A 127 21.30 6.65 -10.40
N ARG A 128 19.98 6.54 -10.61
CA ARG A 128 19.36 6.94 -11.89
C ARG A 128 19.44 8.45 -12.10
N LYS A 129 19.20 9.23 -11.04
CA LYS A 129 19.35 10.69 -11.06
C LYS A 129 20.77 11.09 -11.47
N SER A 130 21.79 10.51 -10.83
CA SER A 130 23.19 10.87 -11.14
C SER A 130 23.59 10.50 -12.57
N LEU A 131 23.22 9.30 -13.03
CA LEU A 131 23.47 8.87 -14.41
C LEU A 131 22.80 9.79 -15.44
N MET A 132 21.53 10.15 -15.22
CA MET A 132 20.77 11.01 -16.13
C MET A 132 21.32 12.44 -16.19
N LEU A 133 21.74 13.02 -15.06
CA LEU A 133 22.33 14.35 -15.01
C LEU A 133 23.67 14.43 -15.76
N ILE A 134 24.42 13.33 -15.81
CA ILE A 134 25.69 13.24 -16.54
C ILE A 134 25.44 13.06 -18.05
N SER A 135 24.43 12.30 -18.44
CA SER A 135 24.15 12.00 -19.85
C SER A 135 23.36 13.07 -20.59
N GLN A 136 22.65 13.96 -19.89
CA GLN A 136 21.71 14.89 -20.52
C GLN A 136 22.37 16.21 -20.93
N SER A 137 22.35 16.49 -22.24
CA SER A 137 22.91 17.71 -22.83
C SER A 137 21.94 18.90 -22.86
N ASN A 138 20.63 18.63 -22.80
CA ASN A 138 19.60 19.67 -22.79
C ASN A 138 19.32 20.17 -21.37
N GLU A 139 19.61 21.45 -21.11
CA GLU A 139 19.50 22.08 -19.80
C GLU A 139 18.07 22.12 -19.23
N SER A 140 17.06 22.40 -20.06
CA SER A 140 15.67 22.50 -19.59
C SER A 140 15.09 21.14 -19.20
N LEU A 141 15.38 20.11 -20.00
CA LEU A 141 15.04 18.73 -19.67
C LEU A 141 15.81 18.25 -18.44
N ARG A 142 17.07 18.65 -18.28
CA ARG A 142 17.89 18.32 -17.11
C ARG A 142 17.29 18.88 -15.82
N LEU A 143 16.83 20.13 -15.83
CA LEU A 143 16.17 20.77 -14.68
C LEU A 143 14.83 20.09 -14.34
N LEU A 144 13.98 19.86 -15.35
CA LEU A 144 12.68 19.20 -15.15
C LEU A 144 12.85 17.80 -14.53
N MET A 145 13.76 16.99 -15.09
CA MET A 145 14.04 15.66 -14.56
C MET A 145 14.67 15.72 -13.16
N ASN A 146 15.53 16.69 -12.89
CA ASN A 146 16.12 16.89 -11.57
C ASN A 146 15.02 17.10 -10.51
N ASP A 147 14.07 17.98 -10.79
CA ASP A 147 12.95 18.30 -9.89
C ASP A 147 12.03 17.08 -9.69
N GLN A 148 11.79 16.29 -10.75
CA GLN A 148 11.02 15.05 -10.66
C GLN A 148 11.71 14.02 -9.75
N TYR A 149 13.01 13.78 -9.94
CA TYR A 149 13.77 12.87 -9.08
C TYR A 149 13.85 13.37 -7.64
N ASP A 150 13.98 14.67 -7.41
CA ASP A 150 13.96 15.26 -6.07
C ASP A 150 12.61 15.07 -5.38
N SER A 151 11.51 15.25 -6.10
CA SER A 151 10.17 14.96 -5.59
C SER A 151 10.01 13.49 -5.20
N LEU A 152 10.42 12.57 -6.08
CA LEU A 152 10.38 11.12 -5.83
C LEU A 152 11.25 10.71 -4.64
N LEU A 153 12.48 11.22 -4.55
CA LEU A 153 13.38 10.96 -3.43
C LEU A 153 12.83 11.52 -2.12
N LYS A 154 12.28 12.73 -2.13
CA LYS A 154 11.65 13.34 -0.96
C LYS A 154 10.47 12.51 -0.48
N SER A 155 9.62 12.04 -1.40
CA SER A 155 8.48 11.17 -1.09
C SER A 155 8.94 9.84 -0.46
N ASN A 156 9.89 9.14 -1.10
CA ASN A 156 10.41 7.86 -0.60
C ASN A 156 11.10 8.00 0.76
N LYS A 157 11.91 9.05 0.96
CA LYS A 157 12.55 9.33 2.25
C LYS A 157 11.53 9.65 3.34
N ARG A 158 10.45 10.37 3.02
CA ARG A 158 9.34 10.62 3.95
C ARG A 158 8.64 9.32 4.33
N MET A 159 8.37 8.45 3.35
CA MET A 159 7.71 7.17 3.56
C MET A 159 8.55 6.21 4.38
N TYR A 160 9.87 6.19 4.17
CA TYR A 160 10.82 5.44 4.99
C TYR A 160 10.75 5.88 6.46
N ARG A 161 10.77 7.19 6.72
CA ARG A 161 10.65 7.74 8.08
C ARG A 161 9.31 7.39 8.74
N LYS A 162 8.19 7.52 8.00
CA LYS A 162 6.84 7.16 8.51
C LYS A 162 6.76 5.67 8.83
N THR A 163 7.28 4.82 7.96
CA THR A 163 7.34 3.37 8.15
C THR A 163 8.14 3.00 9.38
N LYS A 164 9.33 3.59 9.55
CA LYS A 164 10.18 3.37 10.72
C LYS A 164 9.48 3.74 12.03
N LEU A 165 8.78 4.89 12.04
CA LEU A 165 7.97 5.32 13.19
C LEU A 165 6.83 4.34 13.49
N ASN A 166 6.12 3.89 12.46
CA ASN A 166 5.00 2.97 12.62
C ASN A 166 5.48 1.60 13.14
N ARG A 167 6.62 1.12 12.67
CA ARG A 167 7.27 -0.07 13.21
C ARG A 167 7.62 0.09 14.69
N GLN A 168 8.22 1.22 15.08
CA GLN A 168 8.51 1.50 16.49
C GLN A 168 7.26 1.49 17.36
N LYS A 169 6.16 2.10 16.90
CA LYS A 169 4.86 2.04 17.59
C LYS A 169 4.35 0.61 17.72
N ASN A 170 4.51 -0.20 16.67
CA ASN A 170 4.14 -1.62 16.68
C ASN A 170 4.95 -2.42 17.72
N MET A 171 6.26 -2.19 17.79
CA MET A 171 7.13 -2.82 18.79
C MET A 171 6.76 -2.44 20.23
N ILE A 172 6.44 -1.16 20.47
CA ILE A 172 5.98 -0.70 21.80
C ILE A 172 4.68 -1.42 22.20
N ARG A 173 3.74 -1.60 21.26
CA ARG A 173 2.50 -2.35 21.50
C ARG A 173 2.77 -3.82 21.82
N LEU A 174 3.67 -4.47 21.08
CA LEU A 174 4.11 -5.85 21.38
C LEU A 174 4.72 -5.99 22.77
N GLN A 175 5.55 -5.02 23.19
CA GLN A 175 6.15 -5.01 24.53
C GLN A 175 5.10 -4.81 25.63
N GLN A 176 4.11 -3.95 25.41
CA GLN A 176 3.01 -3.74 26.35
C GLN A 176 2.17 -5.00 26.53
N ILE A 177 1.91 -5.74 25.45
CA ILE A 177 1.15 -7.00 25.49
C ILE A 177 1.93 -8.09 26.24
N ASN A 178 3.24 -8.21 26.01
CA ASN A 178 4.08 -9.21 26.69
C ASN A 178 4.30 -8.92 28.18
N ASN A 179 4.12 -7.68 28.62
CA ASN A 179 4.27 -7.25 30.01
C ASN A 179 2.92 -7.17 30.77
N ASP A 180 1.80 -7.49 30.12
CA ASP A 180 0.49 -7.46 30.76
C ASP A 180 0.35 -8.65 31.74
N PRO A 181 0.09 -8.40 33.05
CA PRO A 181 0.01 -9.44 34.07
C PRO A 181 -1.17 -10.41 33.90
N SER A 182 -2.10 -10.14 32.97
CA SER A 182 -3.15 -11.08 32.58
C SER A 182 -2.66 -12.29 31.75
N VAL A 183 -1.37 -12.33 31.41
CA VAL A 183 -0.71 -13.37 30.60
C VAL A 183 0.04 -14.42 31.45
N ARG A 184 0.05 -14.31 32.79
CA ARG A 184 0.67 -15.31 33.69
C ARG A 184 -0.33 -16.22 34.37
#